data_AF-G3HEW7-F1
#
_entry.id   AF-G3HEW7-F1
#
_cell.length_a   1.000
_cell.length_b   1.000
_cell.length_c   1.000
_cell.angle_alpha   90.00
_cell.angle_beta   90.00
_cell.angle_gamma   90.00
#
_symmetry.space_group_name_H-M   'P 1'
#
loop_
_entity.id
_entity.type
_entity.pdbx_description
1 polymer ?
#
loop_
_entity_poly.entity_id
_entity_poly.type
_entity_poly.pdbx_seq_one_letter_code
_entity_poly.pdbx_strand_id
1 'polypeptide(L)'
;MGTVQTNPYAENATALHIKFPENKKQPYYYPPFDKIIEKAAEIASSDSANMSLQALLQIWPKLPPREALELLDFNYPDQYVREYAVGCLRQMRSEVHIPAVSVQFGVILEAYCRGSVGHMKVLSKQVEALNKLKTLNSLIKLNAMKLNRAKGKEAMHTCLRQNAYREALSGLQSPLNPCVILSELYVEKCKYMDSKMKPLWLVYSNRGFGEDSVGVIFKNGDDLRQDMLTLQMLRLMDLLWKEAGLDLRMLPYGCLATGDRSGLIEVVSTSETIADIQLNSSNVAATAAFNKDALLNWLKEYNSGDDLDRAIEEFTLSCAGYCVASYVLGIGDRHSDNIMVKKTGQLFHIDFGHILGNFKSKFGIKRERVPFILTYDFIHVIQQGKTGNTEKFGSLLQFTHLGKKIAIAAAQFCHLLELQARLCSEQQKVEQTTEMSTQSI
;
A
#
# COMPACT_ATOMS: atom_id res chain seq x y z
N MET A 1 20.96 -11.23 -2.72
CA MET A 1 19.79 -10.57 -2.09
C MET A 1 20.12 -10.05 -0.69
N GLY A 2 20.70 -10.85 0.21
CA GLY A 2 21.06 -10.41 1.57
C GLY A 2 22.08 -9.26 1.61
N THR A 3 22.13 -8.54 2.74
CA THR A 3 23.04 -7.40 2.97
C THR A 3 24.49 -7.82 3.14
N VAL A 4 25.44 -6.97 2.73
CA VAL A 4 26.87 -7.12 3.02
C VAL A 4 27.27 -6.56 4.39
N GLN A 5 26.34 -5.90 5.09
CA GLN A 5 26.55 -5.40 6.44
C GLN A 5 26.57 -6.56 7.44
N THR A 6 27.46 -6.49 8.41
CA THR A 6 27.51 -7.47 9.50
C THR A 6 26.29 -7.31 10.42
N ASN A 7 25.95 -8.39 11.13
CA ASN A 7 24.87 -8.34 12.12
C ASN A 7 25.28 -7.41 13.29
N PRO A 8 24.48 -6.38 13.64
CA PRO A 8 24.82 -5.45 14.71
C PRO A 8 24.81 -6.08 16.11
N TYR A 9 24.18 -7.25 16.28
CA TYR A 9 24.16 -7.98 17.56
C TYR A 9 25.40 -8.85 17.73
N ALA A 10 26.57 -8.21 17.83
CA ALA A 10 27.87 -8.87 17.84
C ALA A 10 28.07 -9.90 18.98
N GLU A 11 27.35 -9.75 20.10
CA GLU A 11 27.46 -10.65 21.25
C GLU A 11 26.72 -11.98 21.07
N ASN A 12 25.66 -12.01 20.25
CA ASN A 12 24.75 -13.16 20.13
C ASN A 12 24.75 -13.77 18.72
N ALA A 13 25.35 -13.10 17.74
CA ALA A 13 25.41 -13.57 16.37
C ALA A 13 26.60 -14.53 16.15
N THR A 14 26.40 -15.54 15.30
CA THR A 14 27.50 -16.41 14.84
C THR A 14 28.53 -15.58 14.08
N ALA A 15 29.80 -15.66 14.51
CA ALA A 15 30.90 -14.95 13.88
C ALA A 15 31.72 -15.87 12.97
N LEU A 16 32.08 -15.37 11.78
CA LEU A 16 33.05 -16.00 10.90
C LEU A 16 34.32 -15.14 10.85
N HIS A 17 35.42 -15.69 11.34
CA HIS A 17 36.72 -15.00 11.31
C HIS A 17 37.43 -15.30 9.98
N ILE A 18 37.60 -14.28 9.16
CA ILE A 18 38.32 -14.34 7.89
C ILE A 18 39.58 -13.47 7.94
N LYS A 19 40.67 -13.94 7.34
CA LYS A 19 41.91 -13.18 7.21
C LYS A 19 42.22 -12.98 5.73
N PHE A 20 42.27 -11.72 5.30
CA PHE A 20 42.72 -11.39 3.95
C PHE A 20 44.25 -11.43 3.87
N PRO A 21 44.84 -11.85 2.73
CA PRO A 21 46.28 -11.92 2.59
C PRO A 21 46.91 -10.51 2.57
N GLU A 22 47.71 -10.20 3.60
CA GLU A 22 48.41 -8.91 3.76
C GLU A 22 49.82 -8.90 3.14
N ASN A 23 50.09 -9.82 2.20
CA ASN A 23 51.44 -10.12 1.70
C ASN A 23 52.09 -9.01 0.82
N LYS A 24 51.61 -7.76 0.90
CA LYS A 24 51.95 -6.71 -0.07
C LYS A 24 52.42 -5.42 0.62
N LYS A 25 53.41 -4.77 -0.01
CA LYS A 25 54.11 -3.59 0.52
C LYS A 25 53.29 -2.28 0.43
N GLN A 26 52.25 -2.22 -0.40
CA GLN A 26 51.40 -1.04 -0.60
C GLN A 26 49.93 -1.45 -0.84
N PRO A 27 48.95 -0.62 -0.45
CA PRO A 27 47.53 -0.86 -0.70
C PRO A 27 47.17 -0.70 -2.18
N TYR A 28 46.26 -1.54 -2.67
CA TYR A 28 45.65 -1.36 -4.00
C TYR A 28 44.30 -0.68 -3.86
N TYR A 29 44.03 0.25 -4.77
CA TYR A 29 42.73 0.87 -4.95
C TYR A 29 42.14 0.44 -6.28
N TYR A 30 40.82 0.40 -6.36
CA TYR A 30 40.15 0.27 -7.65
C TYR A 30 40.53 1.47 -8.54
N PRO A 31 40.78 1.27 -9.84
CA PRO A 31 41.23 2.37 -10.70
C PRO A 31 40.24 3.55 -10.69
N PRO A 32 40.74 4.80 -10.66
CA PRO A 32 39.89 5.96 -10.80
C PRO A 32 39.28 6.01 -12.22
N PHE A 33 38.19 6.76 -12.35
CA PHE A 33 37.34 6.75 -13.54
C PHE A 33 38.08 7.13 -14.84
N ASP A 34 38.99 8.10 -14.78
CA ASP A 34 39.86 8.50 -15.88
C ASP A 34 40.71 7.33 -16.41
N LYS A 35 41.27 6.51 -15.52
CA LYS A 35 42.03 5.31 -15.90
C LYS A 35 41.20 4.20 -16.49
N ILE A 36 39.92 4.09 -16.10
CA ILE A 36 38.98 3.13 -16.70
C ILE A 36 38.66 3.55 -18.14
N ILE A 37 38.41 4.83 -18.38
CA ILE A 37 38.11 5.37 -19.72
C ILE A 37 39.33 5.30 -20.63
N GLU A 38 40.52 5.63 -20.13
CA GLU A 38 41.79 5.47 -20.87
C GLU A 38 41.97 4.02 -21.32
N LYS A 39 41.75 3.05 -20.42
CA LYS A 39 41.81 1.63 -20.75
C LYS A 39 40.72 1.20 -21.73
N ALA A 40 39.51 1.73 -21.61
CA ALA A 40 38.41 1.44 -22.53
C ALA A 40 38.69 1.97 -23.94
N ALA A 41 39.30 3.16 -24.05
CA ALA A 41 39.71 3.76 -25.32
C ALA A 41 40.86 2.99 -25.97
N GLU A 42 41.85 2.53 -25.18
CA GLU A 42 42.90 1.63 -25.66
C GLU A 42 42.30 0.33 -26.24
N ILE A 43 41.36 -0.30 -25.51
CA ILE A 43 40.71 -1.54 -25.97
C ILE A 43 39.85 -1.30 -27.21
N ALA A 44 39.16 -0.16 -27.31
CA ALA A 44 38.35 0.21 -28.47
C ALA A 44 39.21 0.54 -29.71
N SER A 45 40.46 0.99 -29.52
CA SER A 45 41.40 1.28 -30.60
C SER A 45 42.12 0.04 -31.16
N SER A 46 42.09 -1.07 -30.41
CA SER A 46 42.41 -2.40 -30.94
C SER A 46 41.13 -3.04 -31.49
N ASP A 47 41.13 -3.58 -32.71
CA ASP A 47 39.97 -4.18 -33.41
C ASP A 47 39.23 -5.35 -32.69
N SER A 48 39.39 -5.51 -31.37
CA SER A 48 38.52 -6.32 -30.53
C SER A 48 37.27 -5.52 -30.13
N ALA A 49 36.10 -6.00 -30.52
CA ALA A 49 34.78 -5.43 -30.25
C ALA A 49 34.36 -5.46 -28.75
N ASN A 50 35.22 -5.01 -27.84
CA ASN A 50 34.99 -4.97 -26.39
C ASN A 50 35.20 -3.55 -25.84
N MET A 51 34.38 -2.58 -26.26
CA MET A 51 34.27 -1.35 -25.47
C MET A 51 33.77 -1.71 -24.07
N SER A 52 34.42 -1.20 -23.01
CA SER A 52 33.98 -1.50 -21.65
C SER A 52 32.57 -0.95 -21.44
N LEU A 53 31.70 -1.77 -20.84
CA LEU A 53 30.29 -1.43 -20.57
C LEU A 53 30.14 -0.08 -19.84
N GLN A 54 31.14 0.30 -19.03
CA GLN A 54 31.19 1.54 -18.27
C GLN A 54 31.40 2.79 -19.14
N ALA A 55 32.14 2.69 -20.26
CA ALA A 55 32.32 3.80 -21.20
C ALA A 55 31.05 4.06 -22.04
N LEU A 56 30.34 2.99 -22.42
CA LEU A 56 29.05 3.07 -23.11
C LEU A 56 27.97 3.73 -22.25
N LEU A 57 28.00 3.51 -20.94
CA LEU A 57 27.02 4.06 -20.01
C LEU A 57 27.03 5.60 -19.96
N GLN A 58 28.16 6.24 -20.26
CA GLN A 58 28.34 7.69 -20.20
C GLN A 58 27.72 8.44 -21.38
N ILE A 59 27.71 7.80 -22.54
CA ILE A 59 27.09 8.33 -23.76
C ILE A 59 25.65 7.84 -23.92
N TRP A 60 25.17 7.01 -22.98
CA TRP A 60 23.83 6.47 -23.02
C TRP A 60 22.81 7.58 -22.74
N PRO A 61 21.84 7.82 -23.65
CA PRO A 61 20.82 8.84 -23.45
C PRO A 61 20.02 8.52 -22.21
N LYS A 62 19.62 9.53 -21.42
CA LYS A 62 18.83 9.30 -20.19
C LYS A 62 17.62 8.42 -20.49
N LEU A 63 17.55 7.29 -19.81
CA LEU A 63 16.39 6.41 -19.89
C LEU A 63 15.15 7.11 -19.31
N PRO A 64 13.96 6.83 -19.84
CA PRO A 64 12.71 7.12 -19.16
C PRO A 64 12.74 6.59 -17.72
N PRO A 65 12.16 7.31 -16.73
CA PRO A 65 12.17 6.86 -15.34
C PRO A 65 11.65 5.43 -15.14
N ARG A 66 10.72 4.97 -15.99
CA ARG A 66 10.23 3.59 -15.95
C ARG A 66 11.31 2.55 -16.25
N GLU A 67 12.15 2.82 -17.25
CA GLU A 67 13.24 1.93 -17.68
C GLU A 67 14.43 2.03 -16.71
N ALA A 68 14.69 3.22 -16.17
CA ALA A 68 15.75 3.39 -15.18
C ALA A 68 15.51 2.60 -13.87
N LEU A 69 14.25 2.32 -13.50
CA LEU A 69 13.93 1.49 -12.31
C LEU A 69 14.48 0.06 -12.45
N GLU A 70 14.58 -0.46 -13.67
CA GLU A 70 15.14 -1.78 -13.94
C GLU A 70 16.62 -1.83 -13.53
N LEU A 71 17.36 -0.77 -13.80
CA LEU A 71 18.79 -0.66 -13.50
C LEU A 71 19.10 -0.56 -12.00
N LEU A 72 18.08 -0.45 -11.13
CA LEU A 72 18.25 -0.54 -9.68
C LEU A 72 18.12 -1.97 -9.13
N ASP A 73 17.71 -2.93 -9.95
CA ASP A 73 17.57 -4.34 -9.57
C ASP A 73 18.91 -4.94 -9.12
N PHE A 74 18.87 -5.98 -8.28
CA PHE A 74 20.06 -6.68 -7.79
C PHE A 74 20.90 -7.31 -8.92
N ASN A 75 20.29 -7.55 -10.09
CA ASN A 75 20.95 -8.01 -11.31
C ASN A 75 21.99 -6.99 -11.83
N TYR A 76 21.86 -5.73 -11.46
CA TYR A 76 22.78 -4.63 -11.81
C TYR A 76 23.47 -4.09 -10.54
N PRO A 77 24.48 -4.80 -9.99
CA PRO A 77 25.15 -4.38 -8.76
C PRO A 77 26.20 -3.29 -8.99
N ASP A 78 26.61 -3.02 -10.23
CA ASP A 78 27.64 -2.05 -10.58
C ASP A 78 27.27 -0.62 -10.14
N GLN A 79 28.22 0.07 -9.52
CA GLN A 79 28.02 1.39 -8.93
C GLN A 79 27.68 2.45 -9.99
N TYR A 80 28.33 2.43 -11.15
CA TYR A 80 28.08 3.41 -12.22
C TYR A 80 26.72 3.19 -12.88
N VAL A 81 26.30 1.93 -13.02
CA VAL A 81 24.93 1.58 -13.47
C VAL A 81 23.87 2.11 -12.51
N ARG A 82 24.10 1.96 -11.20
CA ARG A 82 23.19 2.49 -10.17
C ARG A 82 23.20 4.01 -10.12
N GLU A 83 24.35 4.67 -10.25
CA GLU A 83 24.44 6.13 -10.29
C GLU A 83 23.70 6.71 -11.51
N TYR A 84 23.84 6.08 -12.67
CA TYR A 84 23.09 6.41 -13.88
C TYR A 84 21.57 6.23 -13.68
N ALA A 85 21.16 5.09 -13.09
CA ALA A 85 19.76 4.79 -12.77
C ALA A 85 19.17 5.82 -11.79
N VAL A 86 19.86 6.09 -10.67
CA VAL A 86 19.45 7.11 -9.69
C VAL A 86 19.42 8.52 -10.31
N GLY A 87 20.33 8.81 -11.23
CA GLY A 87 20.34 10.05 -12.03
C GLY A 87 19.08 10.23 -12.88
N CYS A 88 18.41 9.14 -13.24
CA CYS A 88 17.13 9.11 -13.95
C CYS A 88 15.90 9.05 -13.02
N LEU A 89 16.07 8.80 -11.72
CA LEU A 89 15.01 8.37 -10.79
C LEU A 89 14.80 9.23 -9.54
N ARG A 90 15.32 10.46 -9.48
CA ARG A 90 15.27 11.26 -8.24
C ARG A 90 13.85 11.41 -7.64
N GLN A 91 13.53 10.53 -6.68
CA GLN A 91 12.71 10.67 -5.45
C GLN A 91 12.12 9.31 -5.06
N MET A 92 12.44 8.78 -3.86
CA MET A 92 11.57 7.92 -3.00
C MET A 92 12.31 7.45 -1.72
N ARG A 93 11.59 7.25 -0.60
CA ARG A 93 12.10 6.84 0.73
C ARG A 93 11.05 6.12 1.59
N SER A 94 11.45 5.06 2.33
CA SER A 94 11.10 4.73 3.74
C SER A 94 11.61 3.32 4.11
N GLU A 95 12.19 3.10 5.33
CA GLU A 95 12.57 1.79 5.98
C GLU A 95 13.62 1.90 7.15
N VAL A 96 13.58 2.94 7.99
CA VAL A 96 14.67 3.21 8.98
C VAL A 96 14.78 2.18 10.13
N HIS A 97 13.72 1.46 10.45
CA HIS A 97 13.63 0.62 11.65
C HIS A 97 14.26 -0.78 11.47
N ILE A 98 14.67 -1.15 10.25
CA ILE A 98 15.30 -2.44 9.96
C ILE A 98 16.80 -2.33 10.23
N PRO A 99 17.38 -3.13 11.15
CA PRO A 99 18.81 -3.01 11.53
C PRO A 99 19.78 -3.10 10.36
N ALA A 100 19.44 -3.84 9.30
CA ALA A 100 20.24 -4.01 8.09
C ALA A 100 20.39 -2.74 7.23
N VAL A 101 19.47 -1.78 7.35
CA VAL A 101 19.42 -0.54 6.53
C VAL A 101 19.33 0.74 7.38
N SER A 102 19.28 0.61 8.72
CA SER A 102 19.08 1.71 9.66
C SER A 102 20.15 2.80 9.56
N VAL A 103 21.42 2.42 9.37
CA VAL A 103 22.54 3.36 9.21
C VAL A 103 22.39 4.17 7.94
N GLN A 104 22.13 3.51 6.80
CA GLN A 104 21.96 4.17 5.50
C GLN A 104 20.77 5.13 5.52
N PHE A 105 19.65 4.72 6.11
CA PHE A 105 18.43 5.53 6.10
C PHE A 105 18.52 6.66 7.13
N GLY A 106 19.23 6.43 8.24
CA GLY A 106 19.54 7.45 9.23
C GLY A 106 20.30 8.63 8.64
N VAL A 107 21.39 8.40 7.90
CA VAL A 107 22.19 9.49 7.30
C VAL A 107 21.42 10.25 6.21
N ILE A 108 20.57 9.55 5.45
CA ILE A 108 19.71 10.14 4.41
C ILE A 108 18.66 11.06 5.05
N LEU A 109 18.05 10.64 6.16
CA LEU A 109 17.12 11.46 6.92
C LEU A 109 17.80 12.65 7.58
N GLU A 110 18.98 12.45 8.17
CA GLU A 110 19.76 13.52 8.78
C GLU A 110 20.08 14.63 7.76
N ALA A 111 20.60 14.25 6.58
CA ALA A 111 20.89 15.19 5.50
C ALA A 111 19.64 15.98 5.07
N TYR A 112 18.47 15.33 5.02
CA TYR A 112 17.21 15.99 4.70
C TYR A 112 16.76 16.97 5.78
N CYS A 113 16.82 16.58 7.05
CA CYS A 113 16.46 17.44 8.17
C CYS A 113 17.37 18.68 8.24
N ARG A 114 18.68 18.50 7.96
CA ARG A 114 19.63 19.61 7.83
C ARG A 114 19.28 20.53 6.65
N GLY A 115 18.87 19.97 5.51
CA GLY A 115 18.48 20.72 4.32
C GLY A 115 17.11 21.42 4.42
N SER A 116 16.24 21.00 5.35
CA SER A 116 14.86 21.51 5.45
C SER A 116 14.37 21.60 6.90
N VAL A 117 15.01 22.47 7.67
CA VAL A 117 14.69 22.72 9.11
C VAL A 117 13.22 23.11 9.32
N GLY A 118 12.63 23.86 8.38
CA GLY A 118 11.20 24.22 8.44
C GLY A 118 10.29 23.01 8.40
N HIS A 119 10.54 22.09 7.45
CA HIS A 119 9.75 20.86 7.34
C HIS A 119 10.02 19.88 8.49
N MET A 120 11.21 19.88 9.08
CA MET A 120 11.50 19.07 10.27
C MET A 120 10.52 19.34 11.42
N LYS A 121 10.09 20.59 11.62
CA LYS A 121 9.07 20.93 12.63
C LYS A 121 7.71 20.31 12.32
N VAL A 122 7.33 20.27 11.05
CA VAL A 122 6.08 19.62 10.59
C VAL A 122 6.15 18.12 10.84
N LEU A 123 7.25 17.47 10.47
CA LEU A 123 7.48 16.05 10.70
C LEU A 123 7.51 15.71 12.20
N SER A 124 8.13 16.56 13.03
CA SER A 124 8.13 16.40 14.49
C SER A 124 6.72 16.35 15.06
N LYS A 125 5.81 17.20 14.57
CA LYS A 125 4.41 17.19 14.99
C LYS A 125 3.68 15.91 14.57
N GLN A 126 3.96 15.40 13.38
CA GLN A 126 3.43 14.10 12.92
C GLN A 126 3.92 12.94 13.79
N VAL A 127 5.21 12.94 14.17
CA VAL A 127 5.79 11.90 15.05
C VAL A 127 5.16 11.96 16.44
N GLU A 128 4.96 13.15 17.00
CA GLU A 128 4.28 13.32 18.28
C GLU A 128 2.85 12.76 18.25
N ALA A 129 2.08 13.10 17.21
CA ALA A 129 0.74 12.56 16.98
C ALA A 129 0.74 11.03 16.91
N LEU A 130 1.63 10.44 16.11
CA LEU A 130 1.75 8.97 15.98
C LEU A 130 2.10 8.30 17.31
N ASN A 131 2.97 8.91 18.12
CA ASN A 131 3.31 8.40 19.45
C ASN A 131 2.10 8.41 20.38
N LYS A 132 1.30 9.48 20.40
CA LYS A 132 0.04 9.54 21.16
C LYS A 132 -0.94 8.47 20.70
N LEU A 133 -1.10 8.27 19.38
CA LEU A 133 -1.97 7.23 18.83
C LEU A 133 -1.50 5.82 19.22
N LYS A 134 -0.19 5.57 19.23
CA LYS A 134 0.39 4.30 19.68
C LYS A 134 0.09 4.05 21.15
N THR A 135 0.30 5.03 22.02
CA THR A 135 -0.04 4.95 23.45
C THR A 135 -1.54 4.68 23.65
N LEU A 136 -2.41 5.43 22.98
CA LEU A 136 -3.86 5.26 23.07
C LEU A 136 -4.30 3.86 22.60
N ASN A 137 -3.77 3.37 21.48
CA ASN A 137 -4.09 2.03 20.97
C ASN A 137 -3.68 0.93 21.96
N SER A 138 -2.50 1.05 22.59
CA SER A 138 -2.06 0.11 23.63
C SER A 138 -2.98 0.13 24.86
N LEU A 139 -3.42 1.31 25.30
CA LEU A 139 -4.39 1.43 26.39
C LEU A 139 -5.73 0.78 26.05
N ILE A 140 -6.23 0.97 24.82
CA ILE A 140 -7.49 0.37 24.37
C ILE A 140 -7.37 -1.16 24.30
N LYS A 141 -6.26 -1.70 23.80
CA LYS A 141 -6.00 -3.15 23.78
C LYS A 141 -6.06 -3.76 25.18
N LEU A 142 -5.45 -3.09 26.17
CA LEU A 142 -5.44 -3.54 27.56
C LEU A 142 -6.83 -3.40 28.21
N ASN A 143 -7.54 -2.31 27.93
CA ASN A 143 -8.88 -2.07 28.43
C ASN A 143 -9.94 -2.99 27.82
N ALA A 144 -9.79 -3.40 26.55
CA ALA A 144 -10.71 -4.32 25.89
C ALA A 144 -10.76 -5.71 26.56
N MET A 145 -9.75 -6.07 27.36
CA MET A 145 -9.75 -7.29 28.17
C MET A 145 -10.57 -7.16 29.47
N LYS A 146 -10.86 -5.93 29.92
CA LYS A 146 -11.45 -5.65 31.24
C LYS A 146 -12.80 -4.93 31.17
N LEU A 147 -13.01 -4.12 30.13
CA LEU A 147 -14.16 -3.25 29.95
C LEU A 147 -15.02 -3.72 28.79
N ASN A 148 -16.33 -3.51 28.88
CA ASN A 148 -17.22 -3.66 27.74
C ASN A 148 -16.99 -2.53 26.71
N ARG A 149 -17.51 -2.72 25.49
CA ARG A 149 -17.28 -1.81 24.35
C ARG A 149 -17.73 -0.37 24.61
N ALA A 150 -18.87 -0.18 25.29
CA ALA A 150 -19.38 1.15 25.62
C ALA A 150 -18.43 1.91 26.57
N LYS A 151 -18.04 1.28 27.68
CA LYS A 151 -17.08 1.84 28.64
C LYS A 151 -15.70 2.06 28.02
N GLY A 152 -15.27 1.14 27.14
CA GLY A 152 -14.02 1.28 26.39
C GLY A 152 -14.02 2.49 25.46
N LYS A 153 -15.13 2.74 24.76
CA LYS A 153 -15.32 3.93 23.90
C LYS A 153 -15.32 5.21 24.72
N GLU A 154 -16.02 5.23 25.85
CA GLU A 154 -16.04 6.38 26.76
C GLU A 154 -14.64 6.70 27.31
N ALA A 155 -13.88 5.67 27.73
CA ALA A 155 -12.50 5.83 28.18
C ALA A 155 -11.58 6.40 27.07
N MET A 156 -11.74 5.93 25.83
CA MET A 156 -11.04 6.49 24.66
C MET A 156 -11.35 7.98 24.49
N HIS A 157 -12.63 8.35 24.55
CA HIS A 157 -13.07 9.73 24.40
C HIS A 157 -12.52 10.63 25.52
N THR A 158 -12.56 10.18 26.77
CA THR A 158 -11.97 10.90 27.91
C THR A 158 -10.46 11.13 27.72
N CYS A 159 -9.74 10.14 27.21
CA CYS A 159 -8.32 10.28 26.91
C CYS A 159 -8.06 11.29 25.79
N LEU A 160 -8.83 11.23 24.69
CA LEU A 160 -8.70 12.16 23.57
C LEU A 160 -9.03 13.62 23.93
N ARG A 161 -9.85 13.86 24.96
CA ARG A 161 -10.17 15.21 25.46
C ARG A 161 -9.09 15.83 26.36
N GLN A 162 -8.07 15.06 26.77
CA GLN A 162 -6.96 15.61 27.54
C GLN A 162 -6.16 16.62 26.70
N ASN A 163 -5.72 17.73 27.30
CA ASN A 163 -5.00 18.81 26.60
C ASN A 163 -3.80 18.29 25.80
N ALA A 164 -2.99 17.41 26.41
CA ALA A 164 -1.82 16.82 25.76
C ALA A 164 -2.13 15.96 24.52
N TYR A 165 -3.33 15.36 24.44
CA TYR A 165 -3.78 14.63 23.24
C TYR A 165 -4.37 15.59 22.21
N ARG A 166 -5.19 16.55 22.66
CA ARG A 166 -5.81 17.55 21.79
C ARG A 166 -4.75 18.38 21.05
N GLU A 167 -3.72 18.85 21.74
CA GLU A 167 -2.63 19.64 21.14
C GLU A 167 -1.81 18.84 20.13
N ALA A 168 -1.43 17.61 20.50
CA ALA A 168 -0.62 16.74 19.64
C ALA A 168 -1.39 16.26 18.39
N LEU A 169 -2.68 15.98 18.51
CA LEU A 169 -3.50 15.43 17.43
C LEU A 169 -4.21 16.51 16.61
N SER A 170 -4.04 17.80 16.88
CA SER A 170 -4.74 18.88 16.15
C SER A 170 -3.78 19.81 15.40
N GLY A 171 -4.22 20.35 14.27
CA GLY A 171 -3.49 21.31 13.44
C GLY A 171 -2.19 20.74 12.87
N LEU A 172 -2.23 19.54 12.32
CA LEU A 172 -1.08 18.89 11.66
C LEU A 172 -1.39 18.55 10.20
N GLN A 173 -0.36 18.48 9.36
CA GLN A 173 -0.48 17.92 8.02
C GLN A 173 -0.62 16.40 8.11
N SER A 174 -1.54 15.82 7.35
CA SER A 174 -1.72 14.37 7.30
C SER A 174 -0.48 13.69 6.72
N PRO A 175 0.08 12.65 7.37
CA PRO A 175 1.17 11.86 6.78
C PRO A 175 0.76 11.17 5.47
N LEU A 176 -0.54 10.87 5.29
CA LEU A 176 -1.07 10.23 4.08
C LEU A 176 -1.15 11.18 2.88
N ASN A 177 -1.38 12.47 3.14
CA ASN A 177 -1.46 13.51 2.12
C ASN A 177 -1.07 14.87 2.74
N PRO A 178 0.13 15.41 2.45
CA PRO A 178 0.60 16.67 3.02
C PRO A 178 -0.26 17.89 2.70
N CYS A 179 -1.11 17.83 1.66
CA CYS A 179 -2.05 18.89 1.32
C CYS A 179 -3.30 18.92 2.23
N VAL A 180 -3.52 17.86 3.02
CA VAL A 180 -4.66 17.75 3.93
C VAL A 180 -4.24 18.15 5.33
N ILE A 181 -4.94 19.13 5.91
CA ILE A 181 -4.73 19.58 7.29
C ILE A 181 -5.75 18.88 8.20
N LEU A 182 -5.24 18.08 9.14
CA LEU A 182 -6.02 17.50 10.23
C LEU A 182 -6.21 18.57 11.30
N SER A 183 -7.34 19.29 11.25
CA SER A 183 -7.52 20.50 12.06
C SER A 183 -7.93 20.20 13.50
N GLU A 184 -9.19 19.83 13.79
CA GLU A 184 -9.62 19.40 15.13
C GLU A 184 -10.26 18.01 15.08
N LEU A 185 -10.05 17.21 16.12
CA LEU A 185 -10.71 15.91 16.25
C LEU A 185 -12.19 16.05 16.63
N TYR A 186 -13.06 15.41 15.84
CA TYR A 186 -14.43 15.11 16.25
C TYR A 186 -14.45 13.88 17.13
N VAL A 187 -14.14 14.06 18.42
CA VAL A 187 -14.03 12.99 19.41
C VAL A 187 -15.28 12.09 19.41
N GLU A 188 -16.47 12.68 19.34
CA GLU A 188 -17.74 11.92 19.36
C GLU A 188 -17.88 10.91 18.22
N LYS A 189 -17.30 11.23 17.05
CA LYS A 189 -17.29 10.36 15.86
C LYS A 189 -16.13 9.36 15.86
N CYS A 190 -15.16 9.51 16.77
CA CYS A 190 -14.05 8.58 16.89
C CYS A 190 -14.49 7.26 17.54
N LYS A 191 -13.95 6.15 17.04
CA LYS A 191 -14.24 4.78 17.52
C LYS A 191 -13.01 3.88 17.37
N TYR A 192 -13.10 2.64 17.84
CA TYR A 192 -12.11 1.61 17.52
C TYR A 192 -12.81 0.36 16.96
N MET A 193 -12.13 -0.33 16.04
CA MET A 193 -12.65 -1.53 15.39
C MET A 193 -12.54 -2.75 16.31
N ASP A 194 -13.42 -3.74 16.11
CA ASP A 194 -13.49 -4.95 16.95
C ASP A 194 -12.43 -6.00 16.63
N SER A 195 -11.62 -5.81 15.58
CA SER A 195 -10.56 -6.74 15.20
C SER A 195 -9.48 -6.89 16.28
N LYS A 196 -8.62 -7.92 16.13
CA LYS A 196 -7.60 -8.30 17.12
C LYS A 196 -6.73 -7.12 17.57
N MET A 197 -6.31 -6.27 16.62
CA MET A 197 -5.38 -5.17 16.89
C MET A 197 -6.05 -3.86 17.28
N LYS A 198 -7.38 -3.85 17.43
CA LYS A 198 -8.21 -2.70 17.83
C LYS A 198 -7.83 -1.38 17.11
N PRO A 199 -7.78 -1.34 15.76
CA PRO A 199 -7.49 -0.12 15.00
C PRO A 199 -8.30 1.07 15.46
N LEU A 200 -7.68 2.25 15.54
CA LEU A 200 -8.35 3.49 15.91
C LEU A 200 -8.96 4.11 14.65
N TRP A 201 -10.21 4.54 14.73
CA TRP A 201 -10.89 5.32 13.71
C TRP A 201 -11.02 6.76 14.21
N LEU A 202 -10.29 7.66 13.59
CA LEU A 202 -10.20 9.08 13.94
C LEU A 202 -10.95 9.90 12.89
N VAL A 203 -11.68 10.91 13.32
CA VAL A 203 -12.43 11.80 12.43
C VAL A 203 -12.05 13.24 12.74
N TYR A 204 -11.68 13.99 11.72
CA TYR A 204 -11.20 15.36 11.80
C TYR A 204 -12.15 16.32 11.08
N SER A 205 -12.22 17.56 11.57
CA SER A 205 -12.76 18.68 10.80
C SER A 205 -11.75 19.10 9.72
N ASN A 206 -12.27 19.44 8.55
CA ASN A 206 -11.51 20.01 7.46
C ASN A 206 -11.96 21.46 7.25
N ARG A 207 -11.28 22.42 7.90
CA ARG A 207 -11.64 23.85 7.74
C ARG A 207 -11.22 24.45 6.39
N GLY A 208 -10.55 23.70 5.52
CA GLY A 208 -9.94 24.21 4.29
C GLY A 208 -10.71 23.97 2.98
N PHE A 209 -11.60 22.96 2.91
CA PHE A 209 -12.20 22.51 1.64
C PHE A 209 -13.69 22.12 1.71
N GLY A 210 -14.46 22.60 2.69
CA GLY A 210 -15.91 22.34 2.83
C GLY A 210 -16.30 21.55 4.08
N GLU A 211 -17.56 21.09 4.17
CA GLU A 211 -18.12 20.37 5.33
C GLU A 211 -17.63 18.91 5.49
N ASP A 212 -16.85 18.38 4.54
CA ASP A 212 -16.45 16.98 4.56
C ASP A 212 -15.40 16.69 5.65
N SER A 213 -15.81 15.89 6.62
CA SER A 213 -14.91 15.36 7.65
C SER A 213 -13.87 14.41 7.02
N VAL A 214 -12.62 14.52 7.45
CA VAL A 214 -11.53 13.63 7.02
C VAL A 214 -11.38 12.53 8.06
N GLY A 215 -11.44 11.27 7.64
CA GLY A 215 -11.19 10.14 8.52
C GLY A 215 -9.81 9.53 8.31
N VAL A 216 -9.20 9.08 9.40
CA VAL A 216 -7.92 8.35 9.39
C VAL A 216 -8.03 7.14 10.31
N ILE A 217 -7.63 5.98 9.82
CA ILE A 217 -7.48 4.77 10.62
C ILE A 217 -6.02 4.64 11.02
N PHE A 218 -5.74 4.44 12.31
CA PHE A 218 -4.43 4.06 12.82
C PHE A 218 -4.43 2.58 13.18
N LYS A 219 -3.53 1.82 12.54
CA LYS A 219 -3.27 0.41 12.85
C LYS A 219 -1.91 0.27 13.54
N ASN A 220 -1.86 -0.60 14.54
CA ASN A 220 -0.66 -0.89 15.30
C ASN A 220 -0.61 -2.38 15.64
N GLY A 221 0.46 -3.03 15.21
CA GLY A 221 0.75 -4.45 15.22
C GLY A 221 0.34 -5.24 13.96
N ASP A 222 -0.15 -4.57 12.91
CA ASP A 222 -0.33 -5.14 11.56
C ASP A 222 0.71 -4.55 10.62
N ASP A 223 1.29 -5.36 9.73
CA ASP A 223 2.20 -4.88 8.69
C ASP A 223 1.42 -4.33 7.49
N LEU A 224 1.54 -3.03 7.25
CA LEU A 224 0.84 -2.32 6.17
C LEU A 224 1.64 -2.17 4.88
N ARG A 225 2.86 -2.73 4.81
CA ARG A 225 3.70 -2.61 3.60
C ARG A 225 3.04 -3.28 2.39
N GLN A 226 2.40 -4.43 2.61
CA GLN A 226 1.69 -5.16 1.56
C GLN A 226 0.44 -4.40 1.06
N ASP A 227 -0.35 -3.82 1.96
CA ASP A 227 -1.47 -2.94 1.60
C ASP A 227 -1.01 -1.71 0.82
N MET A 228 0.04 -1.04 1.30
CA MET A 228 0.61 0.15 0.67
C MET A 228 1.07 -0.15 -0.76
N LEU A 229 1.78 -1.26 -0.95
CA LEU A 229 2.19 -1.74 -2.27
C LEU A 229 0.99 -2.01 -3.18
N THR A 230 0.00 -2.75 -2.69
CA THR A 230 -1.19 -3.10 -3.48
C THR A 230 -1.93 -1.85 -3.94
N LEU A 231 -2.11 -0.88 -3.04
CA LEU A 231 -2.75 0.40 -3.36
C LEU A 231 -1.92 1.26 -4.32
N GLN A 232 -0.59 1.20 -4.27
CA GLN A 232 0.27 1.83 -5.26
C GLN A 232 0.11 1.19 -6.65
N MET A 233 0.00 -0.13 -6.71
CA MET A 233 -0.28 -0.86 -7.96
C MET A 233 -1.66 -0.49 -8.52
N LEU A 234 -2.68 -0.39 -7.66
CA LEU A 234 -4.01 0.08 -8.07
C LEU A 234 -3.97 1.52 -8.62
N ARG A 235 -3.21 2.43 -7.98
CA ARG A 235 -2.98 3.80 -8.51
C ARG A 235 -2.33 3.77 -9.89
N LEU A 236 -1.33 2.93 -10.09
CA LEU A 236 -0.66 2.79 -11.36
C LEU A 236 -1.59 2.24 -12.46
N MET A 237 -2.38 1.22 -12.13
CA MET A 237 -3.39 0.68 -13.06
C MET A 237 -4.41 1.75 -13.45
N ASP A 238 -4.94 2.48 -12.47
CA ASP A 238 -5.88 3.58 -12.71
C ASP A 238 -5.29 4.67 -13.61
N LEU A 239 -4.05 5.08 -13.37
CA LEU A 239 -3.33 6.04 -14.21
C LEU A 239 -3.20 5.56 -15.66
N LEU A 240 -2.79 4.30 -15.85
CA LEU A 240 -2.59 3.72 -17.18
C LEU A 240 -3.91 3.53 -17.94
N TRP A 241 -4.98 3.15 -17.26
CA TRP A 241 -6.32 3.10 -17.86
C TRP A 241 -6.78 4.49 -18.30
N LYS A 242 -6.58 5.52 -17.46
CA LYS A 242 -6.92 6.92 -17.79
C LYS A 242 -6.10 7.46 -18.96
N GLU A 243 -4.81 7.16 -19.04
CA GLU A 243 -3.96 7.52 -20.19
C GLU A 243 -4.48 6.89 -21.50
N ALA A 244 -5.07 5.70 -21.43
CA ALA A 244 -5.73 5.04 -22.57
C ALA A 244 -7.18 5.49 -22.80
N GLY A 245 -7.66 6.53 -22.10
CA GLY A 245 -9.02 7.06 -22.23
C GLY A 245 -10.10 6.24 -21.51
N LEU A 246 -9.73 5.36 -20.58
CA LEU A 246 -10.63 4.52 -19.81
C LEU A 246 -10.59 4.88 -18.32
N ASP A 247 -11.54 5.68 -17.83
CA ASP A 247 -11.68 5.94 -16.39
C ASP A 247 -12.60 4.88 -15.74
N LEU A 248 -11.99 3.87 -15.10
CA LEU A 248 -12.72 2.83 -14.36
C LEU A 248 -13.16 3.27 -12.96
N ARG A 249 -13.06 4.56 -12.62
CA ARG A 249 -13.58 5.11 -11.37
C ARG A 249 -12.98 4.45 -10.12
N MET A 250 -11.70 4.07 -10.21
CA MET A 250 -10.97 3.40 -9.13
C MET A 250 -10.86 4.30 -7.89
N LEU A 251 -10.83 3.68 -6.71
CA LEU A 251 -10.68 4.38 -5.43
C LEU A 251 -9.49 3.82 -4.64
N PRO A 252 -8.24 4.07 -5.08
CA PRO A 252 -7.06 3.65 -4.34
C PRO A 252 -6.76 4.64 -3.21
N TYR A 253 -7.34 4.40 -2.04
CA TYR A 253 -7.16 5.23 -0.85
C TYR A 253 -5.71 5.26 -0.34
N GLY A 254 -5.37 6.24 0.49
CA GLY A 254 -4.07 6.40 1.12
C GLY A 254 -3.78 5.28 2.13
N CYS A 255 -2.59 4.68 2.07
CA CYS A 255 -2.08 3.78 3.09
C CYS A 255 -0.59 4.02 3.22
N LEU A 256 -0.11 4.18 4.45
CA LEU A 256 1.29 4.49 4.74
C LEU A 256 1.76 3.75 5.98
N ALA A 257 2.79 2.92 5.82
CA ALA A 257 3.54 2.39 6.95
C ALA A 257 4.38 3.51 7.56
N THR A 258 4.23 3.75 8.87
CA THR A 258 4.90 4.85 9.59
C THR A 258 5.94 4.37 10.59
N GLY A 259 5.98 3.06 10.88
CA GLY A 259 6.90 2.44 11.82
C GLY A 259 6.77 0.93 11.81
N ASP A 260 7.48 0.26 12.71
CA ASP A 260 7.41 -1.20 12.87
C ASP A 260 5.97 -1.64 13.17
N ARG A 261 5.40 -2.40 12.22
CA ARG A 261 4.02 -2.89 12.22
C ARG A 261 2.99 -1.82 12.59
N SER A 262 3.22 -0.56 12.18
CA SER A 262 2.31 0.54 12.46
C SER A 262 2.14 1.42 11.25
N GLY A 263 0.93 1.94 11.04
CA GLY A 263 0.68 2.87 9.97
C GLY A 263 -0.71 3.48 9.97
N LEU A 264 -0.96 4.26 8.93
CA LEU A 264 -2.19 4.99 8.73
C LEU A 264 -2.88 4.49 7.45
N ILE A 265 -4.20 4.52 7.48
CA ILE A 265 -5.07 4.25 6.33
C ILE A 265 -6.07 5.39 6.24
N GLU A 266 -6.27 5.91 5.03
CA GLU A 266 -7.29 6.92 4.73
C GLU A 266 -8.68 6.30 4.84
N VAL A 267 -9.60 6.98 5.52
CA VAL A 267 -11.01 6.58 5.51
C VAL A 267 -11.68 7.15 4.28
N VAL A 268 -12.32 6.28 3.51
CA VAL A 268 -13.25 6.69 2.47
C VAL A 268 -14.56 7.09 3.13
N SER A 269 -14.91 8.37 3.04
CA SER A 269 -16.16 8.89 3.60
C SER A 269 -17.39 8.30 2.88
N THR A 270 -18.51 8.19 3.60
CA THR A 270 -19.80 7.73 3.04
C THR A 270 -19.74 6.34 2.37
N SER A 271 -19.00 5.40 2.95
CA SER A 271 -18.93 4.02 2.45
C SER A 271 -19.21 3.00 3.54
N GLU A 272 -19.79 1.87 3.15
CA GLU A 272 -20.08 0.73 4.03
C GLU A 272 -19.54 -0.57 3.39
N THR A 273 -19.27 -1.57 4.21
CA THR A 273 -18.92 -2.91 3.71
C THR A 273 -20.16 -3.55 3.09
N ILE A 274 -19.98 -4.45 2.12
CA ILE A 274 -21.09 -5.23 1.57
C ILE A 274 -21.79 -6.02 2.70
N ALA A 275 -21.02 -6.53 3.66
CA ALA A 275 -21.56 -7.24 4.82
C ALA A 275 -22.50 -6.35 5.66
N ASP A 276 -22.09 -5.12 5.98
CA ASP A 276 -22.92 -4.18 6.74
C ASP A 276 -24.20 -3.81 5.98
N ILE A 277 -24.10 -3.57 4.66
CA ILE A 277 -25.28 -3.26 3.81
C ILE A 277 -26.28 -4.42 3.83
N GLN A 278 -25.79 -5.66 3.70
CA GLN A 278 -26.61 -6.88 3.72
C GLN A 278 -27.21 -7.17 5.10
N LEU A 279 -26.53 -6.80 6.19
CA LEU A 279 -27.05 -6.94 7.55
C LEU A 279 -28.12 -5.88 7.85
N ASN A 280 -27.88 -4.62 7.48
CA ASN A 280 -28.79 -3.52 7.77
C ASN A 280 -30.12 -3.63 6.99
N SER A 281 -30.09 -4.17 5.76
CA SER A 281 -31.30 -4.43 4.97
C SER A 281 -32.25 -5.44 5.62
N SER A 282 -31.72 -6.40 6.40
CA SER A 282 -32.53 -7.42 7.09
C SER A 282 -33.41 -6.88 8.23
N ASN A 283 -33.08 -5.69 8.75
CA ASN A 283 -33.85 -5.03 9.81
C ASN A 283 -34.93 -4.07 9.28
N VAL A 284 -34.96 -3.77 7.97
CA VAL A 284 -35.81 -2.70 7.39
C VAL A 284 -37.10 -3.23 6.76
N ALA A 285 -37.25 -4.53 6.47
CA ALA A 285 -38.55 -5.11 6.14
C ALA A 285 -38.56 -6.62 6.36
N ALA A 286 -39.56 -7.10 7.07
CA ALA A 286 -39.87 -8.51 7.20
C ALA A 286 -40.28 -9.10 5.84
N THR A 287 -39.32 -9.61 5.06
CA THR A 287 -39.60 -10.65 4.07
C THR A 287 -38.33 -11.41 3.70
N ALA A 288 -38.28 -12.68 4.13
CA ALA A 288 -37.24 -13.66 3.84
C ALA A 288 -37.30 -14.14 2.38
N ALA A 289 -37.07 -13.23 1.43
CA ALA A 289 -36.77 -13.54 0.05
C ALA A 289 -35.35 -13.03 -0.22
N PHE A 290 -34.42 -13.95 -0.52
CA PHE A 290 -33.01 -13.73 -0.90
C PHE A 290 -32.54 -12.27 -0.96
N ASN A 291 -31.58 -11.91 -0.11
CA ASN A 291 -30.97 -10.58 0.11
C ASN A 291 -30.24 -9.96 -1.12
N LYS A 292 -30.68 -10.27 -2.34
CA LYS A 292 -30.11 -9.86 -3.63
C LYS A 292 -30.38 -8.39 -3.94
N ASP A 293 -31.51 -7.87 -3.45
CA ASP A 293 -31.93 -6.49 -3.72
C ASP A 293 -31.29 -5.48 -2.76
N ALA A 294 -30.66 -5.92 -1.66
CA ALA A 294 -30.20 -5.01 -0.61
C ALA A 294 -29.18 -3.99 -1.09
N LEU A 295 -28.21 -4.41 -1.89
CA LEU A 295 -27.19 -3.50 -2.40
C LEU A 295 -27.79 -2.46 -3.35
N LEU A 296 -28.70 -2.88 -4.23
CA LEU A 296 -29.40 -1.98 -5.14
C LEU A 296 -30.33 -1.02 -4.38
N ASN A 297 -31.04 -1.51 -3.35
CA ASN A 297 -31.93 -0.71 -2.52
C ASN A 297 -31.15 0.29 -1.67
N TRP A 298 -29.99 -0.08 -1.13
CA TRP A 298 -29.10 0.84 -0.43
C TRP A 298 -28.60 1.95 -1.37
N LEU A 299 -28.26 1.64 -2.63
CA LEU A 299 -27.94 2.67 -3.62
C LEU A 299 -29.15 3.59 -3.93
N LYS A 300 -30.36 3.03 -4.03
CA LYS A 300 -31.60 3.79 -4.23
C LYS A 300 -31.97 4.69 -3.04
N GLU A 301 -31.55 4.35 -1.83
CA GLU A 301 -31.78 5.17 -0.63
C GLU A 301 -31.05 6.51 -0.72
N TYR A 302 -29.88 6.54 -1.37
CA TYR A 302 -29.04 7.73 -1.47
C TYR A 302 -29.03 8.39 -2.85
N ASN A 303 -29.56 7.72 -3.88
CA ASN A 303 -29.54 8.19 -5.26
C ASN A 303 -30.91 7.99 -5.90
N SER A 304 -31.44 9.03 -6.54
CA SER A 304 -32.78 9.01 -7.17
C SER A 304 -32.74 9.61 -8.57
N GLY A 305 -33.66 9.20 -9.45
CA GLY A 305 -33.68 9.65 -10.84
C GLY A 305 -32.35 9.41 -11.56
N ASP A 306 -31.85 10.44 -12.25
CA ASP A 306 -30.60 10.38 -13.02
C ASP A 306 -29.36 10.07 -12.15
N ASP A 307 -29.38 10.41 -10.86
CA ASP A 307 -28.27 10.11 -9.95
C ASP A 307 -28.16 8.61 -9.66
N LEU A 308 -29.27 7.88 -9.69
CA LEU A 308 -29.25 6.42 -9.55
C LEU A 308 -28.58 5.76 -10.75
N ASP A 309 -28.89 6.22 -11.97
CA ASP A 309 -28.25 5.72 -13.18
C ASP A 309 -26.74 6.00 -13.17
N ARG A 310 -26.33 7.19 -12.70
CA ARG A 310 -24.91 7.52 -12.49
C ARG A 310 -24.27 6.61 -11.44
N ALA A 311 -24.93 6.35 -10.32
CA ALA A 311 -24.40 5.48 -9.27
C ALA A 311 -24.22 4.03 -9.74
N ILE A 312 -25.14 3.52 -10.56
CA ILE A 312 -25.03 2.18 -11.16
C ILE A 312 -23.88 2.13 -12.18
N GLU A 313 -23.66 3.20 -12.93
CA GLU A 313 -22.52 3.30 -13.85
C GLU A 313 -21.19 3.34 -13.09
N GLU A 314 -21.08 4.17 -12.04
CA GLU A 314 -19.93 4.23 -11.13
C GLU A 314 -19.63 2.85 -10.52
N PHE A 315 -20.68 2.13 -10.08
CA PHE A 315 -20.57 0.76 -9.58
C PHE A 315 -20.04 -0.20 -10.65
N THR A 316 -20.57 -0.13 -11.88
CA THR A 316 -20.20 -1.01 -12.99
C THR A 316 -18.74 -0.81 -13.41
N LEU A 317 -18.31 0.45 -13.55
CA LEU A 317 -16.94 0.81 -13.94
C LEU A 317 -15.92 0.40 -12.87
N SER A 318 -16.19 0.74 -11.61
CA SER A 318 -15.30 0.40 -10.50
C SER A 318 -15.26 -1.11 -10.24
N CYS A 319 -16.39 -1.81 -10.34
CA CYS A 319 -16.43 -3.26 -10.30
C CYS A 319 -15.56 -3.88 -11.40
N ALA A 320 -15.66 -3.41 -12.65
CA ALA A 320 -14.80 -3.88 -13.74
C ALA A 320 -13.31 -3.69 -13.42
N GLY A 321 -12.92 -2.51 -12.92
CA GLY A 321 -11.54 -2.20 -12.54
C GLY A 321 -11.00 -3.11 -11.43
N TYR A 322 -11.73 -3.27 -10.32
CA TYR A 322 -11.31 -4.14 -9.22
C TYR A 322 -11.35 -5.63 -9.58
N CYS A 323 -12.26 -6.06 -10.45
CA CYS A 323 -12.27 -7.41 -11.00
C CYS A 323 -11.00 -7.73 -11.81
N VAL A 324 -10.57 -6.80 -12.68
CA VAL A 324 -9.30 -6.94 -13.42
C VAL A 324 -8.11 -6.88 -12.49
N ALA A 325 -8.06 -5.88 -11.60
CA ALA A 325 -6.92 -5.68 -10.71
C ALA A 325 -6.70 -6.84 -9.74
N SER A 326 -7.76 -7.35 -9.11
CA SER A 326 -7.68 -8.51 -8.21
C SER A 326 -7.22 -9.77 -8.92
N TYR A 327 -7.65 -9.98 -10.16
CA TYR A 327 -7.18 -11.08 -11.00
C TYR A 327 -5.70 -10.93 -11.36
N VAL A 328 -5.27 -9.77 -11.86
CA VAL A 328 -3.89 -9.52 -12.29
C VAL A 328 -2.90 -9.57 -11.12
N LEU A 329 -3.26 -8.96 -9.99
CA LEU A 329 -2.42 -8.93 -8.78
C LEU A 329 -2.54 -10.21 -7.94
N GLY A 330 -3.46 -11.12 -8.28
CA GLY A 330 -3.72 -12.33 -7.50
C GLY A 330 -4.18 -12.04 -6.07
N ILE A 331 -5.01 -11.01 -5.88
CA ILE A 331 -5.57 -10.62 -4.57
C ILE A 331 -6.64 -11.65 -4.20
N GLY A 332 -6.41 -12.42 -3.13
CA GLY A 332 -7.40 -13.38 -2.65
C GLY A 332 -8.08 -12.96 -1.36
N ASP A 333 -8.76 -13.93 -0.74
CA ASP A 333 -9.56 -13.73 0.48
C ASP A 333 -10.54 -12.56 0.35
N ARG A 334 -11.21 -12.43 -0.80
CA ARG A 334 -12.27 -11.43 -0.96
C ARG A 334 -13.59 -12.05 -0.51
N HIS A 335 -14.22 -11.38 0.45
CA HIS A 335 -15.54 -11.65 0.98
C HIS A 335 -16.22 -10.31 1.26
N SER A 336 -17.50 -10.34 1.68
CA SER A 336 -18.35 -9.16 1.85
C SER A 336 -17.82 -8.12 2.85
N ASP A 337 -16.98 -8.51 3.82
CA ASP A 337 -16.38 -7.56 4.78
C ASP A 337 -15.21 -6.77 4.19
N ASN A 338 -14.55 -7.31 3.17
CA ASN A 338 -13.34 -6.73 2.56
C ASN A 338 -13.62 -6.06 1.20
N ILE A 339 -14.91 -5.88 0.88
CA ILE A 339 -15.40 -5.12 -0.27
C ILE A 339 -16.33 -4.05 0.28
N MET A 340 -16.10 -2.81 -0.12
CA MET A 340 -16.88 -1.65 0.29
C MET A 340 -17.51 -0.95 -0.90
N VAL A 341 -18.61 -0.26 -0.65
CA VAL A 341 -19.30 0.57 -1.65
C VAL A 341 -19.55 1.96 -1.06
N LYS A 342 -19.22 2.98 -1.83
CA LYS A 342 -19.51 4.38 -1.51
C LYS A 342 -20.93 4.72 -1.91
N LYS A 343 -21.59 5.66 -1.21
CA LYS A 343 -22.95 6.12 -1.54
C LYS A 343 -23.10 6.61 -2.97
N THR A 344 -22.01 7.07 -3.60
CA THR A 344 -21.96 7.48 -5.01
C THR A 344 -21.90 6.31 -6.01
N GLY A 345 -21.95 5.06 -5.54
CA GLY A 345 -21.92 3.86 -6.39
C GLY A 345 -20.56 3.17 -6.50
N GLN A 346 -19.46 3.88 -6.26
CA GLN A 346 -18.11 3.31 -6.45
C GLN A 346 -17.83 2.14 -5.50
N LEU A 347 -17.49 0.98 -6.06
CA LEU A 347 -17.03 -0.21 -5.36
C LEU A 347 -15.51 -0.17 -5.20
N PHE A 348 -15.00 -0.58 -4.04
CA PHE A 348 -13.56 -0.71 -3.81
C PHE A 348 -13.23 -1.82 -2.83
N HIS A 349 -12.04 -2.40 -2.98
CA HIS A 349 -11.54 -3.45 -2.09
C HIS A 349 -10.71 -2.83 -0.96
N ILE A 350 -10.74 -3.47 0.21
CA ILE A 350 -9.90 -3.14 1.37
C ILE A 350 -9.17 -4.39 1.87
N ASP A 351 -8.22 -4.19 2.79
CA ASP A 351 -7.49 -5.27 3.50
C ASP A 351 -6.79 -6.26 2.55
N PHE A 352 -5.59 -5.89 2.08
CA PHE A 352 -4.85 -6.64 1.05
C PHE A 352 -3.84 -7.63 1.64
N GLY A 353 -4.19 -8.29 2.74
CA GLY A 353 -3.32 -9.24 3.45
C GLY A 353 -2.82 -10.45 2.64
N HIS A 354 -3.41 -10.73 1.47
CA HIS A 354 -2.99 -11.84 0.59
C HIS A 354 -2.92 -11.43 -0.89
N ILE A 355 -1.71 -11.23 -1.42
CA ILE A 355 -1.46 -10.92 -2.84
C ILE A 355 -0.64 -12.01 -3.55
N LEU A 356 -0.64 -11.98 -4.90
CA LEU A 356 0.14 -12.86 -5.78
C LEU A 356 -0.13 -14.37 -5.65
N GLY A 357 -1.33 -14.77 -5.23
CA GLY A 357 -1.68 -16.18 -5.15
C GLY A 357 -1.09 -16.94 -3.94
N ASN A 358 -0.39 -16.25 -3.05
CA ASN A 358 0.20 -16.84 -1.84
C ASN A 358 -0.84 -16.91 -0.72
N PHE A 359 -1.75 -17.89 -0.83
CA PHE A 359 -2.77 -18.15 0.17
C PHE A 359 -2.25 -19.03 1.30
N LYS A 360 -2.73 -18.80 2.52
CA LYS A 360 -2.50 -19.71 3.65
C LYS A 360 -3.01 -21.11 3.27
N SER A 361 -2.11 -22.08 3.23
CA SER A 361 -2.48 -23.49 3.12
C SER A 361 -3.04 -23.97 4.46
N LYS A 362 -4.29 -24.43 4.47
CA LYS A 362 -4.86 -25.17 5.61
C LYS A 362 -4.90 -26.65 5.21
N PHE A 363 -4.23 -27.51 5.98
CA PHE A 363 -4.16 -28.97 5.74
C PHE A 363 -3.62 -29.41 4.37
N GLY A 364 -2.61 -28.74 3.83
CA GLY A 364 -1.94 -29.19 2.59
C GLY A 364 -2.71 -28.97 1.29
N ILE A 365 -3.93 -28.42 1.34
CA ILE A 365 -4.72 -28.07 0.16
C ILE A 365 -4.46 -26.59 -0.18
N LYS A 366 -3.91 -26.33 -1.38
CA LYS A 366 -3.85 -24.98 -1.96
C LYS A 366 -5.28 -24.52 -2.25
N ARG A 367 -5.76 -23.48 -1.56
CA ARG A 367 -6.97 -22.78 -2.01
C ARG A 367 -6.69 -22.21 -3.40
N GLU A 368 -7.62 -22.45 -4.32
CA GLU A 368 -7.52 -22.29 -5.77
C GLU A 368 -6.89 -20.98 -6.26
N ARG A 369 -6.44 -20.96 -7.53
CA ARG A 369 -6.26 -19.72 -8.31
C ARG A 369 -7.48 -18.84 -8.06
N VAL A 370 -7.28 -17.61 -7.59
CA VAL A 370 -8.37 -16.68 -7.26
C VAL A 370 -9.39 -16.70 -8.40
N PRO A 371 -10.58 -17.30 -8.22
CA PRO A 371 -11.59 -17.23 -9.26
C PRO A 371 -12.00 -15.76 -9.38
N PHE A 372 -12.32 -15.32 -10.60
CA PHE A 372 -12.84 -13.99 -10.84
C PHE A 372 -14.07 -13.74 -9.94
N ILE A 373 -13.98 -12.79 -9.01
CA ILE A 373 -14.99 -12.59 -7.96
C ILE A 373 -16.07 -11.65 -8.49
N LEU A 374 -16.95 -12.21 -9.32
CA LEU A 374 -18.19 -11.57 -9.74
C LEU A 374 -19.35 -12.30 -9.06
N THR A 375 -19.87 -11.70 -7.99
CA THR A 375 -20.99 -12.28 -7.24
C THR A 375 -22.32 -11.96 -7.94
N TYR A 376 -23.34 -12.77 -7.68
CA TYR A 376 -24.68 -12.53 -8.20
C TYR A 376 -25.25 -11.17 -7.75
N ASP A 377 -24.91 -10.72 -6.54
CA ASP A 377 -25.35 -9.43 -6.00
C ASP A 377 -24.84 -8.26 -6.85
N PHE A 378 -23.59 -8.34 -7.32
CA PHE A 378 -23.02 -7.30 -8.19
C PHE A 378 -23.68 -7.33 -9.57
N ILE A 379 -23.92 -8.52 -10.12
CA ILE A 379 -24.63 -8.69 -11.40
C ILE A 379 -26.03 -8.09 -11.30
N HIS A 380 -26.73 -8.30 -10.19
CA HIS A 380 -28.07 -7.75 -9.98
C HIS A 380 -28.07 -6.21 -9.99
N VAL A 381 -27.09 -5.55 -9.35
CA VAL A 381 -26.92 -4.09 -9.42
C VAL A 381 -26.66 -3.63 -10.86
N ILE A 382 -25.72 -4.29 -11.55
CA ILE A 382 -25.32 -3.95 -12.93
C ILE A 382 -26.48 -4.11 -13.91
N GLN A 383 -27.33 -5.12 -13.70
CA GLN A 383 -28.53 -5.35 -14.49
C GLN A 383 -29.72 -4.46 -14.07
N GLN A 384 -29.52 -3.52 -13.15
CA GLN A 384 -30.56 -2.63 -12.61
C GLN A 384 -31.74 -3.40 -12.02
N GLY A 385 -31.45 -4.57 -11.42
CA GLY A 385 -32.41 -5.48 -10.84
C GLY A 385 -33.26 -6.29 -11.83
N LYS A 386 -33.00 -6.20 -13.14
CA LYS A 386 -33.76 -6.90 -14.18
C LYS A 386 -33.05 -8.18 -14.61
N THR A 387 -33.65 -9.33 -14.33
CA THR A 387 -33.16 -10.63 -14.83
C THR A 387 -33.21 -10.65 -16.36
N GLY A 388 -32.07 -10.53 -17.03
CA GLY A 388 -31.97 -10.57 -18.50
C GLY A 388 -31.51 -9.28 -19.19
N ASN A 389 -31.04 -8.26 -18.47
CA ASN A 389 -30.41 -7.09 -19.09
C ASN A 389 -29.00 -7.45 -19.61
N THR A 390 -28.95 -8.06 -20.80
CA THR A 390 -27.72 -8.53 -21.45
C THR A 390 -26.84 -7.38 -21.94
N GLU A 391 -27.42 -6.23 -22.27
CA GLU A 391 -26.69 -5.05 -22.73
C GLU A 391 -25.78 -4.49 -21.64
N LYS A 392 -26.33 -4.20 -20.44
CA LYS A 392 -25.54 -3.69 -19.31
C LYS A 392 -24.51 -4.70 -18.81
N PHE A 393 -24.84 -5.99 -18.82
CA PHE A 393 -23.86 -7.04 -18.51
C PHE A 393 -22.76 -7.11 -19.60
N GLY A 394 -23.11 -6.89 -20.87
CA GLY A 394 -22.18 -6.77 -21.97
C GLY A 394 -21.20 -5.60 -21.80
N SER A 395 -21.67 -4.44 -21.33
CA SER A 395 -20.80 -3.30 -21.00
C SER A 395 -19.76 -3.65 -19.94
N LEU A 396 -20.13 -4.35 -18.86
CA LEU A 396 -19.18 -4.85 -17.86
C LEU A 396 -18.11 -5.75 -18.50
N LEU A 397 -18.52 -6.70 -19.34
CA LEU A 397 -17.60 -7.59 -20.04
C LEU A 397 -16.66 -6.81 -20.98
N GLN A 398 -17.17 -5.78 -21.65
CA GLN A 398 -16.37 -4.90 -22.49
C GLN A 398 -15.32 -4.12 -21.68
N PHE A 399 -15.73 -3.51 -20.56
CA PHE A 399 -14.82 -2.76 -19.68
C PHE A 399 -13.76 -3.67 -19.05
N THR A 400 -14.15 -4.86 -18.58
CA THR A 400 -13.20 -5.84 -18.01
C THR A 400 -12.23 -6.36 -19.08
N HIS A 401 -12.70 -6.61 -20.30
CA HIS A 401 -11.83 -7.03 -21.40
C HIS A 401 -10.84 -5.94 -21.80
N LEU A 402 -11.29 -4.69 -21.97
CA LEU A 402 -10.41 -3.57 -22.31
C LEU A 402 -9.43 -3.27 -21.17
N GLY A 403 -9.91 -3.22 -19.92
CA GLY A 403 -9.09 -3.04 -18.73
C GLY A 403 -8.03 -4.13 -18.59
N LYS A 404 -8.39 -5.39 -18.84
CA LYS A 404 -7.45 -6.52 -18.83
C LYS A 404 -6.40 -6.40 -19.93
N LYS A 405 -6.78 -6.00 -21.16
CA LYS A 405 -5.82 -5.78 -22.25
C LYS A 405 -4.80 -4.71 -21.89
N ILE A 406 -5.26 -3.56 -21.38
CA ILE A 406 -4.38 -2.47 -20.97
C ILE A 406 -3.48 -2.89 -19.80
N ALA A 407 -4.04 -3.56 -18.79
CA ALA A 407 -3.29 -4.01 -17.62
C ALA A 407 -2.23 -5.07 -17.97
N ILE A 408 -2.52 -5.99 -18.89
CA ILE A 408 -1.56 -7.01 -19.33
C ILE A 408 -0.48 -6.38 -20.21
N ALA A 409 -0.86 -5.51 -21.16
CA ALA A 409 0.10 -4.76 -21.94
C ALA A 409 1.02 -3.97 -21.01
N ALA A 410 0.45 -3.27 -20.02
CA ALA A 410 1.22 -2.57 -19.00
C ALA A 410 2.08 -3.50 -18.13
N ALA A 411 1.61 -4.69 -17.76
CA ALA A 411 2.37 -5.66 -16.97
C ALA A 411 3.61 -6.17 -17.73
N GLN A 412 3.53 -6.31 -19.05
CA GLN A 412 4.69 -6.59 -19.90
C GLN A 412 5.73 -5.47 -19.87
N PHE A 413 5.34 -4.24 -19.50
CA PHE A 413 6.21 -3.06 -19.37
C PHE A 413 6.43 -2.61 -17.91
N CYS A 414 5.80 -3.24 -16.93
CA CYS A 414 5.85 -2.87 -15.51
C CYS A 414 6.68 -3.89 -14.72
N HIS A 415 8.00 -3.77 -14.86
CA HIS A 415 8.99 -4.48 -14.04
C HIS A 415 8.82 -4.26 -12.51
N LEU A 416 8.12 -3.21 -12.09
CA LEU A 416 7.71 -2.98 -10.70
C LEU A 416 6.96 -4.18 -10.09
N LEU A 417 6.11 -4.86 -10.87
CA LEU A 417 5.38 -6.05 -10.41
C LEU A 417 6.31 -7.25 -10.18
N GLU A 418 7.33 -7.43 -11.04
CA GLU A 418 8.30 -8.54 -10.89
C GLU A 418 9.32 -8.28 -9.78
N LEU A 419 9.86 -7.07 -9.68
CA LEU A 419 10.77 -6.65 -8.60
C LEU A 419 10.09 -6.79 -7.22
N GLN A 420 8.81 -6.42 -7.11
CA GLN A 420 8.09 -6.44 -5.84
C GLN A 420 7.48 -7.79 -5.50
N ALA A 421 7.04 -8.58 -6.49
CA ALA A 421 6.69 -9.98 -6.26
C ALA A 421 7.86 -10.77 -5.67
N ARG A 422 9.09 -10.49 -6.12
CA ARG A 422 10.31 -11.12 -5.61
C ARG A 422 10.65 -10.61 -4.20
N LEU A 423 10.60 -9.30 -3.93
CA LEU A 423 10.87 -8.72 -2.60
C LEU A 423 9.85 -9.15 -1.52
N CYS A 424 8.54 -9.18 -1.82
CA CYS A 424 7.53 -9.66 -0.88
C CYS A 424 7.64 -11.17 -0.61
N SER A 425 8.00 -11.97 -1.62
CA SER A 425 8.23 -13.41 -1.43
C SER A 425 9.42 -13.71 -0.53
N GLU A 426 10.45 -12.85 -0.51
CA GLU A 426 11.60 -12.98 0.38
C GLU A 426 11.27 -12.54 1.82
N GLN A 427 10.53 -11.44 2.01
CA GLN A 427 10.11 -11.01 3.36
C GLN A 427 9.24 -12.05 4.07
N GLN A 428 8.34 -12.73 3.35
CA GLN A 428 7.48 -13.78 3.92
C GLN A 428 8.22 -15.11 4.19
N LYS A 429 9.26 -15.44 3.41
CA LYS A 429 10.13 -16.60 3.73
C LYS A 429 10.84 -16.41 5.06
N VAL A 430 11.31 -15.19 5.35
CA VAL A 430 11.97 -14.86 6.62
C VAL A 430 10.98 -15.02 7.80
N GLU A 431 9.74 -14.53 7.68
CA GLU A 431 8.72 -14.70 8.72
C GLU A 431 8.34 -16.17 8.97
N GLN A 432 8.26 -17.02 7.93
CA GLN A 432 7.99 -18.46 8.09
C GLN A 432 9.14 -19.21 8.79
N THR A 433 10.41 -18.88 8.50
CA THR A 433 11.55 -19.43 9.26
C THR A 433 11.56 -18.99 10.71
N THR A 434 11.07 -17.77 11.00
CA THR A 434 11.03 -17.24 12.36
C THR A 434 9.92 -17.91 13.19
N GLU A 435 8.74 -18.15 12.61
CA GLU A 435 7.65 -18.87 13.29
C GLU A 435 7.99 -20.34 13.60
N MET A 436 8.71 -21.05 12.71
CA MET A 436 9.17 -22.42 12.98
C MET A 436 10.22 -22.49 14.11
N SER A 437 11.07 -21.47 14.24
CA SER A 437 12.06 -21.42 15.32
C SER A 437 11.44 -21.18 16.70
N THR A 438 10.31 -20.46 16.76
CA THR A 438 9.57 -20.21 18.02
C THR A 438 8.63 -21.34 18.45
N GLN A 439 8.39 -22.33 17.60
CA GLN A 439 7.67 -23.57 17.99
C GLN A 439 8.62 -24.69 18.43
N SER A 440 9.94 -24.46 18.37
CA SER A 440 10.98 -25.46 18.65
C SER A 440 11.78 -25.17 19.93
N ILE A 441 11.31 -24.24 20.78
CA ILE A 441 11.79 -23.95 22.14
C ILE A 441 10.56 -23.93 23.04
#